data_AF-A0A534ZX90-F1
#
_entry.id   AF-A0A534ZX90-F1
#
_cell.length_a   1.000
_cell.length_b   1.000
_cell.length_c   1.000
_cell.angle_alpha   90.00
_cell.angle_beta   90.00
_cell.angle_gamma   90.00
#
_symmetry.space_group_name_H-M   'P 1'
#
loop_
_entity.id
_entity.type
_entity.pdbx_description
1 polymer ?
#
loop_
_entity_poly.entity_id
_entity_poly.type
_entity_poly.pdbx_seq_one_letter_code
_entity_poly.pdbx_strand_id
1 'polypeptide(L)'
;MSDDVERIGWRRGLEDLRLTGNRSTLAVLDLPALLELRVPHASGPCYAALTALDERRATLDIGGTPTTIDTGLLDLFWFGQAHVLWRDFEGLGMTFGLGARGAHVTRLQGLLRRTGLYGGESTGEFDPTTVAAVIDFQRSRLLIPDARVGRLTRIVLYAAAGGYPRPRLAGGTS
;
A
#
# COMPACT_ATOMS: atom_id res chain seq x y z
N MET A 1 8.75 12.38 -16.04
CA MET A 1 8.18 12.54 -14.69
C MET A 1 7.62 11.24 -14.09
N SER A 2 6.76 10.46 -14.77
CA SER A 2 6.46 9.08 -14.32
C SER A 2 7.76 8.25 -14.23
N ASP A 3 8.62 8.35 -15.25
CA ASP A 3 9.97 7.77 -15.22
C ASP A 3 10.89 8.35 -14.14
N ASP A 4 10.65 9.57 -13.66
CA ASP A 4 11.53 10.21 -12.66
C ASP A 4 11.21 9.69 -11.25
N VAL A 5 9.93 9.48 -10.93
CA VAL A 5 9.51 8.89 -9.66
C VAL A 5 10.01 7.45 -9.55
N GLU A 6 9.86 6.66 -10.62
CA GLU A 6 10.35 5.28 -10.69
C GLU A 6 11.89 5.23 -10.56
N ARG A 7 12.61 6.12 -11.25
CA ARG A 7 14.08 6.22 -11.21
C ARG A 7 14.62 6.72 -9.86
N ILE A 8 13.92 7.63 -9.17
CA ILE A 8 14.28 8.10 -7.83
C ILE A 8 14.02 7.00 -6.79
N GLY A 9 12.91 6.27 -6.93
CA GLY A 9 12.56 5.13 -6.08
C GLY A 9 13.59 4.00 -6.16
N TRP A 10 13.95 3.58 -7.38
CA TRP A 10 14.88 2.48 -7.61
C TRP A 10 16.25 2.67 -6.96
N ARG A 11 16.82 3.89 -7.03
CA ARG A 11 18.11 4.20 -6.40
C ARG A 11 18.10 4.12 -4.87
N ARG A 12 16.92 4.07 -4.25
CA ARG A 12 16.72 3.96 -2.80
C ARG A 12 16.11 2.62 -2.38
N GLY A 13 16.02 1.65 -3.31
CA GLY A 13 15.37 0.36 -3.08
C GLY A 13 13.89 0.53 -2.74
N LEU A 14 13.21 1.47 -3.40
CA LEU A 14 11.77 1.68 -3.33
C LEU A 14 11.14 1.28 -4.66
N GLU A 15 10.04 0.55 -4.58
CA GLU A 15 9.16 0.21 -5.69
C GLU A 15 8.05 1.25 -5.81
N ASP A 16 7.66 1.59 -7.04
CA ASP A 16 6.47 2.40 -7.31
C ASP A 16 5.23 1.49 -7.45
N LEU A 17 4.21 1.79 -6.66
CA LEU A 17 2.87 1.21 -6.81
C LEU A 17 1.93 2.29 -7.33
N ARG A 18 1.62 2.22 -8.63
CA ARG A 18 0.51 2.98 -9.21
C ARG A 18 -0.82 2.38 -8.78
N LEU A 19 -1.67 3.22 -8.22
CA LEU A 19 -3.01 2.89 -7.74
C LEU A 19 -4.05 3.66 -8.52
N THR A 20 -5.16 2.99 -8.76
CA THR A 20 -6.43 3.59 -9.15
C THR A 20 -7.44 3.24 -8.07
N GLY A 21 -7.93 4.22 -7.33
CA GLY A 21 -8.80 3.97 -6.18
C GLY A 21 -9.44 5.23 -5.62
N ASN A 22 -9.87 5.16 -4.37
CA ASN A 22 -10.46 6.29 -3.64
C ASN A 22 -9.72 6.52 -2.32
N ARG A 23 -10.20 7.48 -1.53
CA ARG A 23 -9.57 7.84 -0.26
C ARG A 23 -9.49 6.68 0.73
N SER A 24 -10.45 5.76 0.69
CA SER A 24 -10.47 4.58 1.56
C SER A 24 -9.30 3.64 1.23
N THR A 25 -8.91 3.51 -0.03
CA THR A 25 -7.71 2.75 -0.42
C THR A 25 -6.44 3.37 0.17
N LEU A 26 -6.30 4.69 0.12
CA LEU A 26 -5.14 5.38 0.71
C LEU A 26 -5.10 5.25 2.23
N ALA A 27 -6.25 5.35 2.89
CA ALA A 27 -6.37 5.16 4.33
C ALA A 27 -5.98 3.75 4.76
N VAL A 28 -6.43 2.71 4.04
CA VAL A 28 -6.05 1.31 4.33
C VAL A 28 -4.54 1.09 4.18
N LEU A 29 -3.92 1.75 3.21
CA LEU A 29 -2.48 1.63 3.01
C LEU A 29 -1.68 2.32 4.10
N ASP A 30 -2.18 3.41 4.69
CA ASP A 30 -1.49 4.24 5.68
C ASP A 30 -0.04 4.52 5.26
N LEU A 31 0.11 4.99 4.02
CA LEU A 31 1.38 5.38 3.41
C LEU A 31 1.21 6.76 2.75
N PRO A 32 2.24 7.61 2.81
CA PRO A 32 2.30 8.79 1.95
C PRO A 32 2.18 8.41 0.48
N ALA A 33 1.45 9.22 -0.28
CA ALA A 33 1.15 8.96 -1.69
C ALA A 33 1.30 10.24 -2.51
N LEU A 34 1.87 10.12 -3.71
CA LEU A 34 1.86 11.19 -4.70
C LEU A 34 0.54 11.10 -5.47
N LEU A 35 -0.32 12.09 -5.29
CA LEU A 35 -1.62 12.18 -5.95
C LEU A 35 -1.48 12.92 -7.27
N GLU A 36 -2.09 12.38 -8.32
CA GLU A 36 -2.26 13.07 -9.59
C GLU A 36 -3.57 13.87 -9.56
N LEU A 37 -3.46 15.17 -9.35
CA LEU A 37 -4.58 16.11 -9.25
C LEU A 37 -4.85 16.76 -10.60
N ARG A 38 -6.14 16.95 -10.92
CA ARG A 38 -6.56 17.74 -12.08
C ARG A 38 -7.10 19.08 -11.62
N VAL A 39 -6.30 20.12 -11.79
CA VAL A 39 -6.68 21.48 -11.44
C VAL A 39 -7.32 22.16 -12.66
N PRO A 40 -8.49 22.80 -12.52
CA PRO A 40 -9.06 23.60 -13.60
C PRO A 40 -8.06 24.65 -14.07
N HIS A 41 -7.91 24.81 -15.39
CA HIS A 41 -6.99 25.77 -16.04
C HIS A 41 -5.50 25.43 -15.98
N ALA A 42 -5.10 24.26 -15.45
CA ALA A 42 -3.74 23.77 -15.58
C ALA A 42 -3.50 23.08 -16.94
N SER A 43 -2.31 23.27 -17.52
CA SER A 43 -1.91 22.67 -18.81
C SER A 43 -1.61 21.16 -18.71
N GLY A 44 -1.56 20.59 -17.51
CA GLY A 44 -1.24 19.19 -17.27
C GLY A 44 -1.56 18.74 -15.84
N PRO A 45 -1.32 17.46 -15.51
CA PRO A 45 -1.54 16.94 -14.16
C PRO A 45 -0.63 17.65 -13.15
N CYS A 46 -1.22 18.06 -12.03
CA CYS A 46 -0.48 18.58 -10.88
C CYS A 46 -0.21 17.41 -9.92
N TYR A 47 0.98 17.34 -9.36
CA TYR A 47 1.33 16.32 -8.37
C TYR A 47 1.38 16.94 -6.98
N ALA A 48 0.74 16.28 -6.02
CA ALA A 48 0.76 16.68 -4.61
C ALA A 48 1.07 15.46 -3.74
N ALA A 49 1.92 15.60 -2.73
CA ALA A 49 2.17 14.52 -1.78
C ALA A 49 1.14 14.55 -0.65
N LEU A 50 0.34 13.51 -0.52
CA LEU A 50 -0.51 13.29 0.65
C LEU A 50 0.35 12.82 1.82
N THR A 51 0.38 13.59 2.89
CA THR A 51 1.23 13.33 4.07
C THR A 51 0.43 13.15 5.37
N ALA A 52 -0.83 13.59 5.39
CA ALA A 52 -1.78 13.34 6.47
C ALA A 52 -3.16 13.08 5.90
N LEU A 53 -3.91 12.16 6.50
CA LEU A 53 -5.29 11.86 6.13
C LEU A 53 -6.05 11.38 7.36
N ASP A 54 -7.11 12.11 7.71
CA ASP A 54 -8.13 11.68 8.67
C ASP A 54 -9.52 11.66 8.00
N GLU A 55 -10.58 11.48 8.79
CA GLU A 55 -11.95 11.42 8.26
C GLU A 55 -12.42 12.72 7.58
N ARG A 56 -11.94 13.87 8.04
CA ARG A 56 -12.38 15.21 7.63
C ARG A 56 -11.33 16.01 6.87
N ARG A 57 -10.04 15.73 7.09
CA ARG A 57 -8.94 16.54 6.58
C ARG A 57 -7.89 15.70 5.88
N ALA A 58 -7.37 16.25 4.80
CA ALA A 58 -6.18 15.76 4.11
C ALA A 58 -5.13 16.87 4.08
N THR A 59 -3.87 16.52 4.33
CA THR A 59 -2.74 17.45 4.16
C THR A 59 -1.96 17.06 2.91
N LEU A 60 -1.91 18.00 1.97
CA LEU A 60 -1.19 17.90 0.72
C LEU A 60 0.05 18.80 0.77
N ASP A 61 1.22 18.25 0.46
CA ASP A 61 2.41 19.05 0.19
C ASP A 61 2.50 19.31 -1.32
N ILE A 62 2.46 20.59 -1.68
CA ILE A 62 2.59 21.06 -3.06
C ILE A 62 3.81 21.97 -3.10
N GLY A 63 4.88 21.52 -3.76
CA GLY A 63 6.10 22.31 -3.91
C GLY A 63 6.80 22.67 -2.59
N GLY A 64 6.67 21.84 -1.55
CA GLY A 64 7.24 22.04 -0.22
C GLY A 64 6.36 22.83 0.75
N THR A 65 5.13 23.17 0.35
CA THR A 65 4.17 23.89 1.20
C THR A 65 3.03 22.96 1.63
N PRO A 66 2.96 22.58 2.92
CA PRO A 66 1.83 21.81 3.44
C PRO A 66 0.54 22.62 3.41
N THR A 67 -0.49 22.06 2.79
CA THR A 67 -1.82 22.65 2.65
C THR A 67 -2.86 21.65 3.15
N THR A 68 -3.62 22.03 4.18
CA THR A 68 -4.71 21.21 4.70
C THR A 68 -6.01 21.57 4.02
N ILE A 69 -6.70 20.56 3.49
CA ILE A 69 -7.99 20.68 2.82
C ILE A 69 -9.01 19.72 3.44
N ASP A 70 -10.29 19.99 3.20
CA ASP A 70 -11.37 19.05 3.50
C ASP A 70 -11.28 17.82 2.60
N THR A 71 -11.62 16.64 3.13
CA THR A 71 -11.58 15.39 2.35
C THR A 71 -12.57 15.38 1.18
N GLY A 72 -13.71 16.07 1.29
CA GLY A 72 -14.63 16.25 0.18
C GLY A 72 -14.03 17.09 -0.95
N LEU A 73 -13.16 18.05 -0.65
CA LEU A 73 -12.43 18.81 -1.67
C LEU A 73 -11.40 17.93 -2.39
N LEU A 74 -10.74 17.03 -1.66
CA LEU A 74 -9.83 16.07 -2.25
C LEU A 74 -10.55 15.18 -3.29
N ASP A 75 -11.71 14.65 -2.93
CA ASP A 75 -12.52 13.78 -3.79
C ASP A 75 -12.96 14.47 -5.10
N LEU A 76 -13.02 15.82 -5.14
CA LEU A 76 -13.37 16.59 -6.33
C LEU A 76 -12.21 16.75 -7.32
N PHE A 77 -10.97 16.86 -6.84
CA PHE A 77 -9.80 17.12 -7.68
C PHE A 77 -8.95 15.89 -7.96
N TRP A 78 -9.14 14.82 -7.17
CA TRP A 78 -8.41 13.58 -7.31
C TRP A 78 -9.28 12.48 -7.92
N PHE A 79 -8.98 12.15 -9.18
CA PHE A 79 -9.69 11.14 -9.97
C PHE A 79 -9.16 9.71 -9.73
N GLY A 80 -8.61 9.48 -8.53
CA GLY A 80 -8.19 8.17 -8.06
C GLY A 80 -6.79 7.70 -8.47
N GLN A 81 -6.04 8.45 -9.27
CA GLN A 81 -4.68 8.10 -9.68
C GLN A 81 -3.65 8.51 -8.63
N ALA A 82 -2.94 7.56 -8.05
CA ALA A 82 -1.89 7.84 -7.06
C ALA A 82 -0.67 6.92 -7.25
N HIS A 83 0.49 7.41 -6.84
CA HIS A 83 1.74 6.66 -6.77
C HIS A 83 2.14 6.50 -5.32
N VAL A 84 2.39 5.27 -4.90
CA VAL A 84 2.84 4.95 -3.55
C VAL A 84 4.23 4.35 -3.64
N LEU A 85 5.20 5.02 -3.04
CA LEU A 85 6.55 4.50 -2.92
C LEU A 85 6.63 3.59 -1.69
N TRP A 86 7.02 2.34 -1.90
CA TRP A 86 7.06 1.34 -0.85
C TRP A 86 8.25 0.39 -1.05
N ARG A 87 8.48 -0.53 -0.13
CA ARG A 87 9.57 -1.50 -0.20
C ARG A 87 9.06 -2.91 0.10
N ASP A 88 9.50 -3.88 -0.69
CA ASP A 88 9.38 -5.30 -0.36
C ASP A 88 10.45 -5.67 0.69
N PHE A 89 10.09 -5.57 1.97
CA PHE A 89 11.04 -5.78 3.07
C PHE A 89 11.53 -7.23 3.21
N GLU A 90 10.73 -8.20 2.79
CA GLU A 90 11.05 -9.63 2.91
C GLU A 90 11.49 -10.27 1.57
N GLY A 91 11.57 -9.45 0.50
CA GLY A 91 11.87 -9.93 -0.85
C GLY A 91 10.90 -11.03 -1.28
N LEU A 92 9.60 -10.84 -1.09
CA LEU A 92 8.56 -11.79 -1.50
C LEU A 92 8.43 -11.86 -3.02
N GLY A 93 8.74 -10.77 -3.73
CA GLY A 93 8.89 -10.74 -5.18
C GLY A 93 7.58 -10.58 -5.95
N MET A 94 7.47 -11.24 -7.10
CA MET A 94 6.28 -11.12 -7.97
C MET A 94 5.02 -11.66 -7.28
N THR A 95 3.83 -11.28 -7.77
CA THR A 95 2.56 -11.79 -7.25
C THR A 95 2.48 -13.32 -7.35
N PHE A 96 2.17 -13.98 -6.24
CA PHE A 96 2.00 -15.44 -6.16
C PHE A 96 0.71 -15.82 -5.41
N GLY A 97 0.36 -17.10 -5.40
CA GLY A 97 -0.86 -17.62 -4.80
C GLY A 97 -0.83 -19.15 -4.72
N LEU A 98 -2.01 -19.79 -4.73
CA LEU A 98 -2.17 -21.25 -4.66
C LEU A 98 -1.19 -21.99 -5.59
N GLY A 99 -0.49 -22.99 -5.03
CA GLY A 99 0.48 -23.81 -5.76
C GLY A 99 1.91 -23.25 -5.80
N ALA A 100 2.13 -22.01 -5.37
CA ALA A 100 3.47 -21.47 -5.19
C ALA A 100 4.24 -22.22 -4.09
N ARG A 101 5.57 -22.30 -4.25
CA ARG A 101 6.46 -22.98 -3.30
C ARG A 101 7.79 -22.26 -3.16
N GLY A 102 8.40 -22.34 -1.98
CA GLY A 102 9.76 -21.91 -1.69
C GLY A 102 9.86 -20.85 -0.58
N ALA A 103 11.06 -20.27 -0.44
CA ALA A 103 11.39 -19.38 0.68
C ALA A 103 10.47 -18.15 0.80
N HIS A 104 9.94 -17.62 -0.31
CA HIS A 104 8.98 -16.51 -0.29
C HIS A 104 7.65 -16.92 0.37
N VAL A 105 7.21 -18.16 0.19
CA VAL A 105 6.02 -18.69 0.87
C VAL A 105 6.30 -18.91 2.36
N THR A 106 7.47 -19.44 2.72
CA THR A 106 7.89 -19.57 4.12
C THR A 106 7.87 -18.22 4.84
N ARG A 107 8.37 -17.16 4.19
CA ARG A 107 8.32 -15.79 4.72
C ARG A 107 6.89 -15.28 4.84
N LEU A 108 6.04 -15.49 3.81
CA LEU A 108 4.61 -15.16 3.87
C LEU A 108 3.93 -15.81 5.08
N GLN A 109 4.12 -17.12 5.26
CA GLN A 109 3.56 -17.85 6.39
C GLN A 109 4.06 -17.25 7.71
N GLY A 110 5.35 -16.97 7.83
CA GLY A 110 5.92 -16.27 8.98
C GLY A 110 5.27 -14.90 9.26
N LEU A 111 5.02 -14.10 8.23
CA LEU A 111 4.30 -12.83 8.35
C LEU A 111 2.86 -13.02 8.85
N LEU A 112 2.12 -13.96 8.26
CA LEU A 112 0.74 -14.29 8.66
C LEU A 112 0.67 -14.84 10.09
N ARG A 113 1.71 -15.54 10.56
CA ARG A 113 1.80 -15.94 11.98
C ARG A 113 1.89 -14.74 12.89
N ARG A 114 2.67 -13.72 12.53
CA ARG A 114 2.78 -12.48 13.32
C ARG A 114 1.48 -11.68 13.36
N THR A 115 0.59 -11.84 12.37
CA THR A 115 -0.75 -11.24 12.41
C THR A 115 -1.77 -12.08 13.19
N GLY A 116 -1.40 -13.28 13.64
CA GLY A 116 -2.30 -14.21 14.33
C GLY A 116 -3.25 -14.98 13.42
N LEU A 117 -3.10 -14.88 12.09
CA LEU A 117 -4.00 -15.49 11.11
C LEU A 117 -3.47 -16.79 10.49
N TYR A 118 -2.26 -17.21 10.87
CA TYR A 118 -1.71 -18.51 10.49
C TYR A 118 -1.21 -19.23 11.73
N GLY A 119 -1.71 -20.45 11.96
CA GLY A 119 -1.30 -21.31 13.07
C GLY A 119 -0.46 -22.51 12.65
N GLY A 120 -0.25 -22.71 11.34
CA GLY A 120 0.49 -23.85 10.79
C GLY A 120 2.00 -23.67 10.82
N GLU A 121 2.70 -24.75 10.48
CA GLU A 121 4.14 -24.75 10.23
C GLU A 121 4.47 -24.00 8.94
N SER A 122 5.63 -23.34 8.90
CA SER A 122 6.09 -22.63 7.70
C SER A 122 6.68 -23.62 6.68
N THR A 123 5.81 -24.41 6.03
CA THR A 123 6.19 -25.45 5.06
C THR A 123 6.83 -24.90 3.79
N GLY A 124 6.64 -23.61 3.49
CA GLY A 124 7.03 -23.04 2.21
C GLY A 124 6.13 -23.49 1.05
N GLU A 125 4.97 -24.09 1.33
CA GLU A 125 3.97 -24.46 0.33
C GLU A 125 2.73 -23.59 0.49
N PHE A 126 2.24 -23.02 -0.62
CA PHE A 126 1.00 -22.26 -0.63
C PHE A 126 -0.17 -23.22 -0.75
N ASP A 127 -0.39 -23.94 0.34
CA ASP A 127 -1.38 -24.99 0.53
C ASP A 127 -2.78 -24.42 0.90
N PRO A 128 -3.83 -25.25 1.01
CA PRO A 128 -5.16 -24.79 1.40
C PRO A 128 -5.20 -24.04 2.75
N THR A 129 -4.35 -24.40 3.71
CA THR A 129 -4.23 -23.70 5.00
C THR A 129 -3.70 -22.28 4.80
N THR A 130 -2.68 -22.11 3.96
CA THR A 130 -2.10 -20.81 3.61
C THR A 130 -3.09 -19.97 2.80
N VAL A 131 -3.85 -20.59 1.89
CA VAL A 131 -4.96 -19.93 1.16
C VAL A 131 -5.97 -19.35 2.13
N ALA A 132 -6.46 -20.14 3.10
CA ALA A 132 -7.44 -19.69 4.07
C ALA A 132 -6.90 -18.48 4.87
N ALA A 133 -5.66 -18.57 5.37
CA ALA A 133 -5.03 -17.48 6.12
C ALA A 133 -4.85 -16.20 5.30
N VAL A 134 -4.50 -16.30 4.00
CA VAL A 134 -4.40 -15.14 3.12
C VAL A 134 -5.77 -14.52 2.86
N ILE A 135 -6.80 -15.33 2.63
CA ILE A 135 -8.17 -14.85 2.44
C ILE A 135 -8.66 -14.12 3.69
N ASP A 136 -8.46 -14.70 4.88
CA ASP A 136 -8.88 -14.10 6.14
C ASP A 136 -8.12 -12.80 6.41
N PHE A 137 -6.82 -12.77 6.09
CA PHE A 137 -6.03 -11.54 6.15
C PHE A 137 -6.58 -10.47 5.21
N GLN A 138 -6.81 -10.80 3.94
CA GLN A 138 -7.35 -9.85 2.95
C GLN A 138 -8.71 -9.30 3.38
N ARG A 139 -9.62 -10.15 3.87
CA ARG A 139 -10.93 -9.74 4.41
C ARG A 139 -10.78 -8.81 5.60
N SER A 140 -9.93 -9.17 6.58
CA SER A 140 -9.71 -8.36 7.80
C SER A 140 -9.16 -6.97 7.50
N ARG A 141 -8.58 -6.77 6.32
CA ARG A 141 -7.96 -5.52 5.87
C ARG A 141 -8.68 -4.85 4.70
N LEU A 142 -9.93 -5.23 4.43
CA LEU A 142 -10.75 -4.65 3.36
C LEU A 142 -10.09 -4.72 1.97
N LEU A 143 -9.28 -5.75 1.74
CA LEU A 143 -8.69 -6.06 0.44
C LEU A 143 -9.58 -7.05 -0.33
N ILE A 144 -9.33 -7.19 -1.64
CA ILE A 144 -9.97 -8.23 -2.45
C ILE A 144 -9.50 -9.61 -1.94
N PRO A 145 -10.40 -10.50 -1.50
CA PRO A 145 -10.04 -11.78 -0.91
C PRO A 145 -9.84 -12.87 -1.98
N ASP A 146 -8.83 -12.69 -2.83
CA ASP A 146 -8.53 -13.53 -3.99
C ASP A 146 -7.44 -14.59 -3.75
N ALA A 147 -6.94 -14.69 -2.52
CA ALA A 147 -5.80 -15.54 -2.15
C ALA A 147 -4.50 -15.25 -2.91
N ARG A 148 -4.38 -14.08 -3.56
CA ARG A 148 -3.17 -13.64 -4.25
C ARG A 148 -2.37 -12.65 -3.40
N VAL A 149 -1.09 -12.93 -3.26
CA VAL A 149 -0.15 -12.08 -2.54
C VAL A 149 0.49 -11.09 -3.52
N GLY A 150 -0.30 -10.09 -3.92
CA GLY A 150 0.14 -8.97 -4.75
C GLY A 150 0.79 -7.84 -3.95
N ARG A 151 1.18 -6.75 -4.63
CA ARG A 151 1.81 -5.56 -3.99
C ARG A 151 0.98 -4.99 -2.84
N LEU A 152 -0.33 -4.81 -3.06
CA LEU A 152 -1.27 -4.32 -2.04
C LEU A 152 -1.29 -5.23 -0.80
N THR A 153 -1.47 -6.54 -1.00
CA THR A 153 -1.46 -7.52 0.09
C THR A 153 -0.15 -7.44 0.88
N ARG A 154 1.01 -7.35 0.21
CA ARG A 154 2.33 -7.25 0.85
C ARG A 154 2.48 -5.99 1.69
N ILE A 155 2.13 -4.81 1.16
CA ILE A 155 2.21 -3.54 1.88
C ILE A 155 1.42 -3.59 3.19
N VAL A 156 0.17 -4.04 3.11
CA VAL A 156 -0.72 -4.12 4.28
C VAL A 156 -0.23 -5.19 5.25
N LEU A 157 0.32 -6.30 4.75
CA LEU A 157 0.87 -7.37 5.57
C LEU A 157 2.10 -6.90 6.36
N TYR A 158 2.99 -6.10 5.78
CA TYR A 158 4.09 -5.49 6.51
C TYR A 158 3.61 -4.48 7.57
N ALA A 159 2.55 -3.73 7.30
CA ALA A 159 1.91 -2.89 8.32
C ALA A 159 1.46 -3.74 9.52
N ALA A 160 0.74 -4.83 9.21
CA ALA A 160 0.10 -5.70 10.18
C ALA A 160 1.10 -6.50 11.02
N ALA A 161 2.12 -7.04 10.37
CA ALA A 161 3.10 -7.92 10.99
C ALA A 161 4.15 -7.16 11.82
N GLY A 162 4.21 -5.83 11.70
CA GLY A 162 5.11 -4.96 12.46
C GLY A 162 6.60 -5.15 12.14
N GLY A 163 7.43 -4.30 12.75
CA GLY A 163 8.90 -4.43 12.69
C GLY A 163 9.58 -3.81 11.46
N TYR A 164 8.85 -3.10 10.60
CA TYR A 164 9.40 -2.47 9.39
C TYR A 164 9.42 -0.94 9.49
N PRO A 165 10.53 -0.27 9.10
CA PRO A 165 10.61 1.19 9.04
C PRO A 165 9.85 1.69 7.80
N ARG A 166 8.52 1.83 7.95
CA ARG A 166 7.62 2.37 6.92
C ARG A 166 7.11 3.75 7.32
N PRO A 167 7.10 4.74 6.41
CA PRO A 167 6.42 5.99 6.67
C PRO A 167 4.92 5.73 6.86
N ARG A 168 4.22 6.63 7.56
CA ARG A 168 2.78 6.56 7.80
C ARG A 168 2.16 7.93 7.58
N LEU A 169 0.88 7.97 7.26
CA LEU A 169 0.17 9.24 7.18
C LEU A 169 0.03 9.79 8.60
N ALA A 170 0.30 11.07 8.79
CA ALA A 170 0.00 11.71 10.08
C ALA A 170 -1.52 11.67 10.31
N GLY A 171 -1.96 11.29 11.51
CA GLY A 171 -3.38 11.24 11.88
C GLY A 171 -4.14 9.98 11.45
N GLY A 172 -3.49 9.00 10.81
CA GLY A 172 -4.09 7.69 10.55
C GLY A 172 -4.46 6.99 11.86
N THR A 173 -5.66 6.42 11.94
CA THR A 173 -6.17 5.73 13.13
C THR A 173 -5.18 4.66 13.62
N SER A 174 -4.74 4.81 14.88
CA SER A 174 -4.01 3.78 15.64
C SER A 174 -4.90 2.58 15.96
#